data_AF-A0A627IGG4-F1
#
_entry.id   AF-A0A627IGG4-F1
#
_cell.length_a   1.000
_cell.length_b   1.000
_cell.length_c   1.000
_cell.angle_alpha   90.00
_cell.angle_beta   90.00
_cell.angle_gamma   90.00
#
_symmetry.space_group_name_H-M   'P 1'
#
loop_
_entity.id
_entity.type
_entity.pdbx_description
1 polymer ?
#
loop_
_entity_poly.entity_id
_entity_poly.type
_entity_poly.pdbx_seq_one_letter_code
_entity_poly.pdbx_strand_id
1 'polypeptide(L)'
;MSKIDHQALREAAERATPAMERLLMLPVDDDLLSEQELKDYGVDIDALNAFKFLTGPETVLALLDENIQLQRGKDAIEAVALVLRDDMRQAREQLAAAEKRNSEQREYYEGVIADGGKRIAELEHSETQLINERDSAESALADMYQAATGERPEWSNMFGFADAVDVVEERLATLEANQSQTTPTGIQLITEAIGAHGYIVGCLLQGRPDLALEESRKWVSAFGQAAEIVSAQDADDIKVKGE
;
A
#
# COMPACT_ATOMS: atom_id res chain seq x y z
N MET A 1 -60.70 40.27 16.27
CA MET A 1 -61.07 39.93 17.66
C MET A 1 -60.66 41.09 18.52
N SER A 2 -61.58 41.64 19.33
CA SER A 2 -61.19 42.61 20.36
C SER A 2 -60.20 41.91 21.28
N LYS A 3 -59.01 42.47 21.45
CA LYS A 3 -58.01 41.89 22.34
C LYS A 3 -58.51 42.13 23.76
N ILE A 4 -58.82 41.06 24.49
CA ILE A 4 -59.18 41.17 25.90
C ILE A 4 -57.99 41.83 26.60
N ASP A 5 -58.27 42.88 27.35
CA ASP A 5 -57.25 43.47 28.22
C ASP A 5 -57.13 42.60 29.47
N HIS A 6 -56.29 41.57 29.39
CA HIS A 6 -56.08 40.64 30.50
C HIS A 6 -55.53 41.34 31.75
N GLN A 7 -54.78 42.43 31.59
CA GLN A 7 -54.23 43.18 32.71
C GLN A 7 -55.31 44.00 33.41
N ALA A 8 -56.13 44.76 32.66
CA ALA A 8 -57.25 45.50 33.22
C ALA A 8 -58.30 44.58 33.87
N LEU A 9 -58.57 43.42 33.24
CA LEU A 9 -59.46 42.41 33.78
C LEU A 9 -58.92 41.82 35.10
N ARG A 10 -57.62 41.52 35.15
CA ARG A 10 -56.94 41.02 36.36
C ARG A 10 -56.99 42.05 37.49
N GLU A 11 -56.65 43.30 37.21
CA GLU A 11 -56.65 44.37 38.21
C GLU A 11 -58.07 44.67 38.74
N ALA A 12 -59.08 44.59 37.88
CA ALA A 12 -60.47 44.73 38.30
C ALA A 12 -60.92 43.53 39.16
N ALA A 13 -60.53 42.30 38.79
CA ALA A 13 -60.82 41.10 39.57
C ALA A 13 -60.15 41.12 40.95
N GLU A 14 -58.89 41.51 41.02
CA GLU A 14 -58.12 41.62 42.26
C GLU A 14 -58.73 42.67 43.21
N ARG A 15 -59.27 43.79 42.68
CA ARG A 15 -59.99 44.80 43.49
C ARG A 15 -61.41 44.38 43.87
N ALA A 16 -62.13 43.66 43.00
CA ALA A 16 -63.50 43.22 43.25
C ALA A 16 -63.59 42.07 44.27
N THR A 17 -62.59 41.18 44.32
CA THR A 17 -62.54 40.04 45.27
C THR A 17 -62.85 40.44 46.73
N PRO A 18 -62.12 41.38 47.36
CA PRO A 18 -62.42 41.77 48.75
C PRO A 18 -63.77 42.48 48.91
N ALA A 19 -64.24 43.20 47.88
CA ALA A 19 -65.55 43.83 47.90
C ALA A 19 -66.69 42.79 47.86
N MET A 20 -66.54 41.72 47.05
CA MET A 20 -67.46 40.59 47.03
C MET A 20 -67.47 39.84 48.36
N GLU A 21 -66.30 39.59 48.94
CA GLU A 21 -66.17 38.93 50.24
C GLU A 21 -66.89 39.71 51.35
N ARG A 22 -66.75 41.05 51.39
CA ARG A 22 -67.47 41.90 52.35
C ARG A 22 -68.98 41.89 52.14
N LEU A 23 -69.43 41.93 50.88
CA LEU A 23 -70.85 41.86 50.55
C LEU A 23 -71.47 40.52 51.00
N LEU A 24 -70.72 39.43 50.92
CA LEU A 24 -71.14 38.11 51.42
C LEU A 24 -71.20 38.00 52.95
N MET A 25 -70.50 38.88 53.68
CA MET A 25 -70.48 38.91 55.15
C MET A 25 -71.56 39.81 55.77
N LEU A 26 -72.37 40.50 54.95
CA LEU A 26 -73.44 41.35 55.45
C LEU A 26 -74.58 40.52 56.07
N PRO A 27 -75.25 41.03 57.13
CA PRO A 27 -76.44 40.38 57.67
C PRO A 27 -77.52 40.27 56.58
N VAL A 28 -78.09 39.08 56.43
CA VAL A 28 -79.17 38.81 55.46
C VAL A 28 -80.49 39.26 56.08
N ASP A 29 -80.68 40.57 56.18
CA ASP A 29 -81.98 41.16 56.51
C ASP A 29 -82.75 41.42 55.19
N ASP A 30 -84.08 41.24 55.16
CA ASP A 30 -84.94 41.39 53.96
C ASP A 30 -85.08 42.84 53.46
N ASP A 31 -84.43 43.79 54.12
CA ASP A 31 -84.45 45.21 53.75
C ASP A 31 -83.44 45.51 52.64
N LEU A 32 -83.88 46.24 51.61
CA LEU A 32 -83.01 46.68 50.52
C LEU A 32 -81.98 47.69 51.04
N LEU A 33 -80.71 47.30 51.12
CA LEU A 33 -79.60 48.21 51.41
C LEU A 33 -79.34 49.15 50.24
N SER A 34 -79.22 50.44 50.54
CA SER A 34 -78.81 51.46 49.59
C SER A 34 -77.31 51.39 49.29
N GLU A 35 -76.89 51.99 48.17
CA GLU A 35 -75.47 52.10 47.79
C GLU A 35 -74.64 52.81 48.88
N GLN A 36 -75.23 53.78 49.57
CA GLN A 36 -74.56 54.50 50.65
C GLN A 36 -74.35 53.60 51.88
N GLU A 37 -75.34 52.80 52.26
CA GLU A 37 -75.22 51.86 53.38
C GLU A 37 -74.17 50.78 53.08
N LEU A 38 -74.15 50.25 51.86
CA LEU A 38 -73.11 49.30 51.42
C LEU A 38 -71.70 49.89 51.48
N LYS A 39 -71.54 51.18 51.11
CA LYS A 39 -70.27 51.92 51.27
C LYS A 39 -69.90 52.10 52.73
N ASP A 40 -70.88 52.38 53.61
CA ASP A 40 -70.68 52.51 55.05
C ASP A 40 -70.26 51.18 55.71
N TYR A 41 -70.68 50.04 55.16
CA TYR A 41 -70.16 48.69 55.50
C TYR A 41 -68.79 48.38 54.89
N GLY A 42 -68.18 49.31 54.16
CA GLY A 42 -66.86 49.16 53.55
C GLY A 42 -66.83 48.33 52.27
N VAL A 43 -67.98 48.13 51.62
CA VAL A 43 -68.05 47.48 50.30
C VAL A 43 -67.63 48.48 49.22
N ASP A 44 -66.60 48.14 48.45
CA ASP A 44 -66.15 48.94 47.30
C ASP A 44 -67.01 48.61 46.07
N ILE A 45 -68.11 49.35 45.94
CA ILE A 45 -69.11 49.17 44.86
C ILE A 45 -68.54 49.59 43.50
N ASP A 46 -67.59 50.53 43.48
CA ASP A 46 -66.92 50.96 42.25
C ASP A 46 -66.02 49.86 41.70
N ALA A 47 -65.31 49.13 42.56
CA ALA A 47 -64.56 47.93 42.18
C ALA A 47 -65.48 46.81 41.64
N LEU A 48 -66.63 46.57 42.29
CA LEU A 48 -67.62 45.58 41.83
C LEU A 48 -68.20 45.95 40.45
N ASN A 49 -68.57 47.21 40.25
CA ASN A 49 -69.13 47.69 38.98
C ASN A 49 -68.08 47.67 37.87
N ALA A 50 -66.83 48.04 38.15
CA ALA A 50 -65.73 47.98 37.20
C ALA A 50 -65.46 46.53 36.74
N PHE A 51 -65.43 45.57 37.66
CA PHE A 51 -65.28 44.16 37.33
C PHE A 51 -66.48 43.65 36.52
N LYS A 52 -67.71 43.90 36.97
CA LYS A 52 -68.95 43.50 36.27
C LYS A 52 -69.01 44.01 34.83
N PHE A 53 -68.54 45.24 34.58
CA PHE A 53 -68.49 45.82 33.24
C PHE A 53 -67.45 45.11 32.35
N LEU A 54 -66.29 44.75 32.91
CA LEU A 54 -65.22 44.08 32.19
C LEU A 54 -65.50 42.57 31.98
N THR A 55 -66.30 41.95 32.86
CA THR A 55 -66.60 40.51 32.85
C THR A 55 -67.98 40.21 32.24
N GLY A 56 -68.32 40.91 31.16
CA GLY A 56 -69.52 40.57 30.38
C GLY A 56 -69.46 39.13 29.81
N PRO A 57 -70.60 38.54 29.45
CA PRO A 57 -70.66 37.22 28.82
C PRO A 57 -69.70 37.08 27.62
N GLU A 58 -69.54 38.13 26.83
CA GLU A 58 -68.65 38.18 25.68
C GLU A 58 -67.17 38.04 26.08
N THR A 59 -66.74 38.70 27.16
CA THR A 59 -65.36 38.57 27.68
C THR A 59 -65.10 37.16 28.20
N VAL A 60 -66.07 36.57 28.92
CA VAL A 60 -65.95 35.22 29.47
C VAL A 60 -65.86 34.18 28.35
N LEU A 61 -66.72 34.28 27.32
CA LEU A 61 -66.67 33.40 26.16
C LEU A 61 -65.35 33.54 25.40
N ALA A 62 -64.86 34.76 25.20
CA ALA A 62 -63.60 34.98 24.52
C ALA A 62 -62.39 34.41 25.30
N LEU A 63 -62.39 34.48 26.64
CA LEU A 63 -61.36 33.82 27.47
C LEU A 63 -61.42 32.29 27.39
N LEU A 64 -62.63 31.71 27.36
CA LEU A 64 -62.80 30.27 27.22
C LEU A 64 -62.32 29.79 25.85
N ASP A 65 -62.67 30.52 24.78
CA ASP A 65 -62.20 30.24 23.43
C ASP A 65 -60.67 30.31 23.35
N GLU A 66 -60.05 31.36 23.90
CA GLU A 66 -58.58 31.49 23.94
C GLU A 66 -57.93 30.33 24.72
N ASN A 67 -58.49 29.95 25.88
CA ASN A 67 -57.98 28.83 26.66
C ASN A 67 -58.04 27.51 25.89
N ILE A 68 -59.15 27.24 25.19
CA ILE A 68 -59.31 26.06 24.34
C ILE A 68 -58.27 26.07 23.20
N GLN A 69 -58.03 27.23 22.57
CA GLN A 69 -57.02 27.35 21.52
C GLN A 69 -55.60 27.12 22.07
N LEU A 70 -55.28 27.68 23.23
CA LEU A 70 -53.98 27.48 23.90
C LEU A 70 -53.77 26.02 24.27
N GLN A 71 -54.80 25.33 24.78
CA GLN A 71 -54.72 23.90 25.11
C GLN A 71 -54.47 23.05 23.86
N ARG A 72 -55.21 23.31 22.76
CA ARG A 72 -54.97 22.65 21.48
C ARG A 72 -53.56 22.89 20.95
N GLY A 73 -53.05 24.12 21.08
CA GLY A 73 -51.68 24.47 20.70
C GLY A 73 -50.63 23.72 21.53
N LYS A 74 -50.85 23.62 22.85
CA LYS A 74 -50.00 22.85 23.76
C LYS A 74 -49.97 21.37 23.38
N ASP A 75 -51.13 20.76 23.16
CA ASP A 75 -51.23 19.34 22.82
C ASP A 75 -50.56 19.05 21.46
N ALA A 76 -50.70 19.96 20.49
CA ALA A 76 -50.02 19.85 19.20
C ALA A 76 -48.49 19.95 19.33
N ILE A 77 -47.98 20.87 20.15
CA ILE A 77 -46.54 21.00 20.40
C ILE A 77 -46.00 19.76 21.12
N GLU A 78 -46.73 19.24 22.10
CA GLU A 78 -46.33 18.02 22.82
C GLU A 78 -46.27 16.80 21.89
N ALA A 79 -47.26 16.64 21.01
CA ALA A 79 -47.24 15.58 20.00
C ALA A 79 -46.02 15.68 19.07
N VAL A 80 -45.71 16.88 18.57
CA VAL A 80 -44.52 17.11 17.72
C VAL A 80 -43.22 16.85 18.48
N ALA A 81 -43.13 17.27 19.75
CA ALA A 81 -41.94 17.07 20.57
C ALA A 81 -41.67 15.58 20.85
N LEU A 82 -42.71 14.76 20.97
CA LEU A 82 -42.56 13.30 21.11
C LEU A 82 -42.02 12.67 19.82
N VAL A 83 -42.59 13.02 18.67
CA VAL A 83 -42.10 12.52 17.37
C VAL A 83 -40.65 12.92 17.16
N LEU A 84 -40.29 14.19 17.40
CA LEU A 84 -38.92 14.67 17.23
C LEU A 84 -37.94 13.94 18.16
N ARG A 85 -38.37 13.59 19.38
CA ARG A 85 -37.55 12.80 20.31
C ARG A 85 -37.25 11.41 19.77
N ASP A 86 -38.26 10.75 19.19
CA ASP A 86 -38.10 9.44 18.59
C ASP A 86 -37.21 9.48 17.34
N ASP A 87 -37.39 10.48 16.48
CA ASP A 87 -36.55 10.71 15.30
C ASP A 87 -35.09 10.94 15.71
N MET A 88 -34.85 11.76 16.74
CA MET A 88 -33.51 12.02 17.26
C MET A 88 -32.86 10.77 17.85
N ARG A 89 -33.64 9.88 18.49
CA ARG A 89 -33.13 8.59 18.96
C ARG A 89 -32.73 7.72 17.78
N GLN A 90 -33.60 7.59 16.78
CA GLN A 90 -33.32 6.78 15.59
C GLN A 90 -32.09 7.31 14.83
N ALA A 91 -31.95 8.62 14.68
CA ALA A 91 -30.79 9.24 14.04
C ALA A 91 -29.48 8.92 14.79
N ARG A 92 -29.51 8.91 16.14
CA ARG A 92 -28.35 8.53 16.95
C ARG A 92 -27.98 7.06 16.81
N GLU A 93 -28.97 6.18 16.73
CA GLU A 93 -28.74 4.75 16.50
C GLU A 93 -28.13 4.48 15.12
N GLN A 94 -28.62 5.16 14.08
CA GLN A 94 -28.05 5.09 12.74
C GLN A 94 -26.61 5.62 12.70
N LEU A 95 -26.35 6.73 13.39
CA LEU A 95 -25.00 7.29 13.50
C LEU A 95 -24.04 6.29 14.17
N ALA A 96 -24.42 5.70 15.30
CA ALA A 96 -23.60 4.72 16.00
C ALA A 96 -23.33 3.47 15.13
N ALA A 97 -24.32 3.01 14.36
CA ALA A 97 -24.15 1.89 13.44
C ALA A 97 -23.19 2.25 12.28
N ALA A 98 -23.28 3.47 11.74
CA ALA A 98 -22.38 3.96 10.69
C ALA A 98 -20.94 4.12 11.19
N GLU A 99 -20.75 4.66 12.41
CA GLU A 99 -19.44 4.79 13.05
C GLU A 99 -18.80 3.42 13.27
N LYS A 100 -19.58 2.44 13.76
CA LYS A 100 -19.11 1.06 13.90
C LYS A 100 -18.63 0.47 12.57
N ARG A 101 -19.43 0.62 11.51
CA ARG A 101 -19.07 0.14 10.17
C ARG A 101 -17.80 0.81 9.65
N ASN A 102 -17.62 2.12 9.89
CA ASN A 102 -16.42 2.84 9.51
C ASN A 102 -15.18 2.29 10.25
N SER A 103 -15.31 2.02 11.55
CA SER A 103 -14.24 1.42 12.36
C SER A 103 -13.83 0.04 11.84
N GLU A 104 -14.81 -0.84 11.57
CA GLU A 104 -14.56 -2.18 11.02
C GLU A 104 -13.87 -2.11 9.64
N GLN A 105 -14.30 -1.17 8.78
CA GLN A 105 -13.66 -0.95 7.49
C GLN A 105 -12.22 -0.45 7.62
N ARG A 106 -11.94 0.44 8.57
CA ARG A 106 -10.57 0.92 8.82
C ARG A 106 -9.65 -0.22 9.24
N GLU A 107 -10.10 -1.06 10.18
CA GLU A 107 -9.34 -2.22 10.63
C GLU A 107 -9.06 -3.20 9.47
N TYR A 108 -10.06 -3.45 8.61
CA TYR A 108 -9.87 -4.26 7.42
C TYR A 108 -8.80 -3.69 6.47
N TYR A 109 -8.89 -2.39 6.13
CA TYR A 109 -7.92 -1.77 5.23
C TYR A 109 -6.51 -1.70 5.83
N GLU A 110 -6.39 -1.48 7.13
CA GLU A 110 -5.11 -1.50 7.83
C GLU A 110 -4.47 -2.90 7.76
N GLY A 111 -5.26 -3.96 7.91
CA GLY A 111 -4.79 -5.33 7.71
C GLY A 111 -4.30 -5.61 6.28
N VAL A 112 -5.06 -5.20 5.26
CA VAL A 112 -4.68 -5.37 3.85
C VAL A 112 -3.40 -4.60 3.52
N ILE A 113 -3.25 -3.38 4.03
CA ILE A 113 -2.05 -2.56 3.83
C ILE A 113 -0.84 -3.20 4.51
N ALA A 114 -1.01 -3.71 5.73
CA ALA A 114 0.07 -4.38 6.47
C ALA A 114 0.56 -5.65 5.75
N ASP A 115 -0.37 -6.50 5.29
CA ASP A 115 -0.03 -7.71 4.54
C ASP A 115 0.63 -7.39 3.19
N GLY A 116 0.08 -6.41 2.46
CA GLY A 116 0.66 -5.91 1.22
C GLY A 116 2.08 -5.34 1.43
N GLY A 117 2.29 -4.57 2.50
CA GLY A 117 3.60 -4.04 2.87
C GLY A 117 4.62 -5.14 3.17
N LYS A 118 4.21 -6.20 3.88
CA LYS A 118 5.07 -7.36 4.14
C LYS A 118 5.47 -8.07 2.84
N ARG A 119 4.51 -8.28 1.93
CA ARG A 119 4.78 -8.94 0.65
C ARG A 119 5.74 -8.14 -0.23
N ILE A 120 5.61 -6.82 -0.24
CA ILE A 120 6.55 -5.94 -0.95
C ILE A 120 7.95 -6.06 -0.38
N ALA A 121 8.11 -5.99 0.95
CA ALA A 121 9.43 -6.12 1.59
C ALA A 121 10.10 -7.48 1.32
N GLU A 122 9.31 -8.57 1.29
CA GLU A 122 9.82 -9.90 0.90
C GLU A 122 10.31 -9.92 -0.56
N LEU A 123 9.55 -9.31 -1.47
CA LEU A 123 9.92 -9.23 -2.88
C LEU A 123 11.17 -8.38 -3.10
N GLU A 124 11.25 -7.21 -2.47
CA GLU A 124 12.43 -6.33 -2.52
C GLU A 124 13.69 -7.03 -2.00
N HIS A 125 13.55 -7.83 -0.93
CA HIS A 125 14.66 -8.63 -0.41
C HIS A 125 15.08 -9.73 -1.40
N SER A 126 14.13 -10.47 -1.97
CA SER A 126 14.40 -11.50 -2.96
C SER A 126 15.02 -10.93 -4.24
N GLU A 127 14.57 -9.76 -4.70
CA GLU A 127 15.13 -9.09 -5.87
C GLU A 127 16.59 -8.69 -5.62
N THR A 128 16.87 -8.11 -4.47
CA THR A 128 18.24 -7.76 -4.07
C THR A 128 19.15 -8.99 -4.03
N GLN A 129 18.65 -10.12 -3.52
CA GLN A 129 19.39 -11.38 -3.52
C GLN A 129 19.68 -11.87 -4.94
N LEU A 130 18.68 -11.89 -5.83
CA LEU A 130 18.86 -12.32 -7.22
C LEU A 130 19.85 -11.44 -7.99
N ILE A 131 19.89 -10.14 -7.74
CA ILE A 131 20.90 -9.24 -8.32
C ILE A 131 22.29 -9.64 -7.86
N ASN A 132 22.49 -9.86 -6.55
CA ASN A 132 23.78 -10.28 -6.02
C ASN A 132 24.23 -11.65 -6.56
N GLU A 133 23.30 -12.60 -6.68
CA GLU A 133 23.55 -13.93 -7.24
C GLU A 133 23.91 -13.83 -8.73
N ARG A 134 23.18 -13.02 -9.50
CA ARG A 134 23.47 -12.75 -10.90
C ARG A 134 24.84 -12.12 -11.08
N ASP A 135 25.16 -11.08 -10.32
CA ASP A 135 26.45 -10.38 -10.41
C ASP A 135 27.62 -11.31 -10.04
N SER A 136 27.41 -12.21 -9.07
CA SER A 136 28.39 -13.24 -8.71
C SER A 136 28.59 -14.26 -9.84
N ALA A 137 27.51 -14.72 -10.46
CA ALA A 137 27.57 -15.63 -11.60
C ALA A 137 28.20 -14.98 -12.82
N GLU A 138 27.86 -13.73 -13.11
CA GLU A 138 28.46 -12.92 -14.18
C GLU A 138 29.97 -12.79 -13.99
N SER A 139 30.44 -12.48 -12.78
CA SER A 139 31.87 -12.40 -12.49
C SER A 139 32.57 -13.75 -12.70
N ALA A 140 31.98 -14.85 -12.21
CA ALA A 140 32.57 -16.18 -12.37
C ALA A 140 32.68 -16.59 -13.85
N LEU A 141 31.62 -16.33 -14.65
CA LEU A 141 31.63 -16.58 -16.08
C LEU A 141 32.63 -15.68 -16.82
N ALA A 142 32.74 -14.41 -16.42
CA ALA A 142 33.73 -13.50 -16.99
C ALA A 142 35.17 -13.96 -16.72
N ASP A 143 35.45 -14.48 -15.52
CA ASP A 143 36.76 -15.04 -15.18
C ASP A 143 37.06 -16.30 -16.00
N MET A 144 36.09 -17.20 -16.17
CA MET A 144 36.23 -18.39 -17.04
C MET A 144 36.49 -17.99 -18.49
N TYR A 145 35.70 -17.06 -19.02
CA TYR A 145 35.84 -16.56 -20.38
C TYR A 145 37.22 -15.93 -20.60
N GLN A 146 37.66 -15.09 -19.66
CA GLN A 146 38.99 -14.46 -19.72
C GLN A 146 40.12 -15.49 -19.65
N ALA A 147 39.99 -16.53 -18.82
CA ALA A 147 40.99 -17.58 -18.75
C ALA A 147 41.15 -18.35 -20.08
N ALA A 148 40.05 -18.57 -20.81
CA ALA A 148 40.07 -19.31 -22.07
C ALA A 148 40.43 -18.44 -23.29
N THR A 149 39.99 -17.18 -23.31
CA THR A 149 40.11 -16.30 -24.49
C THR A 149 41.25 -15.29 -24.37
N GLY A 150 41.65 -14.93 -23.15
CA GLY A 150 42.64 -13.89 -22.84
C GLY A 150 42.05 -12.50 -22.56
N GLU A 151 40.77 -12.28 -22.87
CA GLU A 151 40.09 -10.99 -22.70
C GLU A 151 38.78 -11.15 -21.93
N ARG A 152 38.30 -10.10 -21.25
CA ARG A 152 37.01 -10.17 -20.57
C ARG A 152 35.86 -10.03 -21.58
N PRO A 153 34.73 -10.71 -21.34
CA PRO A 153 33.55 -10.56 -22.20
C PRO A 153 32.93 -9.17 -22.02
N GLU A 154 32.39 -8.63 -23.11
CA GLU A 154 31.56 -7.42 -23.10
C GLU A 154 30.08 -7.81 -23.13
N TRP A 155 29.46 -7.88 -21.96
CA TRP A 155 28.05 -8.24 -21.85
C TRP A 155 27.15 -7.24 -22.55
N SER A 156 26.21 -7.75 -23.34
CA SER A 156 25.22 -6.92 -24.02
C SER A 156 23.94 -7.71 -24.27
N ASN A 157 22.89 -7.04 -24.75
CA ASN A 157 21.65 -7.71 -25.15
C ASN A 157 21.84 -8.69 -26.32
N MET A 158 22.95 -8.59 -27.05
CA MET A 158 23.28 -9.44 -28.21
C MET A 158 24.38 -10.46 -27.90
N PHE A 159 24.97 -10.40 -26.71
CA PHE A 159 26.04 -11.30 -26.27
C PHE A 159 25.86 -11.59 -24.77
N GLY A 160 25.30 -12.76 -24.49
CA GLY A 160 24.96 -13.23 -23.15
C GLY A 160 25.82 -14.40 -22.68
N PHE A 161 25.40 -15.01 -21.57
CA PHE A 161 26.14 -16.09 -20.92
C PHE A 161 26.34 -17.32 -21.80
N ALA A 162 25.34 -17.69 -22.61
CA ALA A 162 25.44 -18.84 -23.51
C ALA A 162 26.50 -18.58 -24.60
N ASP A 163 26.48 -17.41 -25.22
CA ASP A 163 27.45 -17.03 -26.26
C ASP A 163 28.89 -17.06 -25.70
N ALA A 164 29.09 -16.58 -24.47
CA ALA A 164 30.38 -16.66 -23.80
C ALA A 164 30.84 -18.10 -23.56
N VAL A 165 29.93 -18.99 -23.16
CA VAL A 165 30.26 -20.42 -22.96
C VAL A 165 30.60 -21.10 -24.28
N ASP A 166 29.85 -20.83 -25.34
CA ASP A 166 30.08 -21.41 -26.67
C ASP A 166 31.48 -21.04 -27.21
N VAL A 167 31.90 -19.78 -27.04
CA VAL A 167 33.25 -19.33 -27.41
C VAL A 167 34.32 -20.05 -26.58
N VAL A 168 34.11 -20.22 -25.28
CA VAL A 168 35.05 -20.95 -24.41
C VAL A 168 35.18 -22.40 -24.87
N GLU A 169 34.07 -23.06 -25.19
CA GLU A 169 34.05 -24.44 -25.68
C GLU A 169 34.82 -24.58 -27.00
N GLU A 170 34.60 -23.68 -27.96
CA GLU A 170 35.33 -23.67 -29.24
C GLU A 170 36.84 -23.49 -29.03
N ARG A 171 37.25 -22.57 -28.14
CA ARG A 171 38.67 -22.36 -27.82
C ARG A 171 39.30 -23.57 -27.16
N LEU A 172 38.57 -24.25 -26.26
CA LEU A 172 39.05 -25.48 -25.62
C LEU A 172 39.27 -26.58 -26.67
N ALA A 173 38.30 -26.81 -27.55
CA ALA A 173 38.40 -27.78 -28.64
C ALA A 173 39.61 -27.49 -29.55
N THR A 174 39.85 -26.21 -29.85
CA THR A 174 41.00 -25.77 -30.65
C THR A 174 42.32 -26.07 -29.94
N LEU A 175 42.41 -25.80 -28.63
CA LEU A 175 43.61 -26.07 -27.83
C LEU A 175 43.88 -27.57 -27.70
N GLU A 176 42.86 -28.39 -27.48
CA GLU A 176 42.98 -29.85 -27.41
C GLU A 176 43.45 -30.45 -28.74
N ALA A 177 42.94 -29.93 -29.86
CA ALA A 177 43.40 -30.32 -31.19
C ALA A 177 44.89 -29.99 -31.38
N ASN A 178 45.33 -28.79 -31.01
CA ASN A 178 46.73 -28.38 -31.08
C ASN A 178 47.64 -29.22 -30.17
N GLN A 179 47.21 -29.53 -28.95
CA GLN A 179 47.98 -30.39 -28.03
C GLN A 179 48.14 -31.82 -28.59
N SER A 180 47.13 -32.31 -29.30
CA SER A 180 47.17 -33.60 -29.99
C SER A 180 48.12 -33.63 -31.20
N GLN A 181 48.55 -32.47 -31.70
CA GLN A 181 49.55 -32.37 -32.79
C GLN A 181 50.99 -32.70 -32.34
N THR A 182 51.29 -32.80 -31.04
CA THR A 182 52.47 -33.57 -30.58
C THR A 182 52.20 -35.06 -30.80
N THR A 183 52.30 -35.48 -32.06
CA THR A 183 51.93 -36.81 -32.50
C THR A 183 52.82 -37.87 -31.83
N PRO A 184 52.31 -39.10 -31.59
CA PRO A 184 53.14 -40.24 -31.19
C PRO A 184 54.36 -40.42 -32.10
N THR A 185 54.21 -40.09 -33.39
CA THR A 185 55.29 -40.07 -34.39
C THR A 185 56.35 -39.01 -34.10
N GLY A 186 55.97 -37.80 -33.71
CA GLY A 186 56.91 -36.76 -33.29
C GLY A 186 57.67 -37.13 -32.01
N ILE A 187 56.97 -37.73 -31.04
CA ILE A 187 57.58 -38.25 -29.80
C ILE A 187 58.58 -39.38 -30.12
N GLN A 188 58.21 -40.29 -31.02
CA GLN A 188 59.06 -41.39 -31.47
C GLN A 188 60.32 -40.88 -32.20
N LEU A 189 60.17 -39.94 -33.14
CA LEU A 189 61.29 -39.32 -33.86
C LEU A 189 62.29 -38.66 -32.90
N ILE A 190 61.81 -37.91 -31.90
CA ILE A 190 62.67 -37.29 -30.88
C ILE A 190 63.37 -38.36 -30.04
N THR A 191 62.66 -39.43 -29.64
CA THR A 191 63.23 -40.51 -28.81
C THR A 191 64.33 -41.27 -29.56
N GLU A 192 64.08 -41.63 -30.83
CA GLU A 192 65.04 -42.31 -31.68
C GLU A 192 66.25 -41.41 -32.00
N ALA A 193 66.02 -40.11 -32.25
CA ALA A 193 67.09 -39.14 -32.47
C ALA A 193 68.02 -39.05 -31.25
N ILE A 194 67.47 -39.01 -30.04
CA ILE A 194 68.26 -38.99 -28.79
C ILE A 194 69.10 -40.27 -28.70
N GLY A 195 68.52 -41.43 -28.98
CA GLY A 195 69.22 -42.71 -28.98
C GLY A 195 70.40 -42.75 -29.95
N ALA A 196 70.20 -42.24 -31.16
CA ALA A 196 71.23 -42.19 -32.19
C ALA A 196 72.35 -41.19 -31.90
N HIS A 197 72.02 -40.03 -31.31
CA HIS A 197 73.04 -39.11 -30.81
C HIS A 197 73.93 -39.79 -29.77
N GLY A 198 73.33 -40.55 -28.84
CA GLY A 198 74.09 -41.36 -27.87
C GLY A 198 75.00 -42.39 -28.54
N TYR A 199 74.53 -43.07 -29.58
CA TYR A 199 75.33 -44.03 -30.37
C TYR A 199 76.51 -43.36 -31.09
N ILE A 200 76.27 -42.25 -31.79
CA ILE A 200 77.31 -41.47 -32.49
C ILE A 200 78.41 -41.04 -31.52
N VAL A 201 78.02 -40.47 -30.37
CA VAL A 201 78.98 -40.07 -29.33
C VAL A 201 79.78 -41.28 -28.82
N GLY A 202 79.12 -42.42 -28.59
CA GLY A 202 79.77 -43.67 -28.20
C GLY A 202 80.80 -44.16 -29.23
N CYS A 203 80.45 -44.15 -30.52
CA CYS A 203 81.36 -44.51 -31.60
C CYS A 203 82.59 -43.60 -31.69
N LEU A 204 82.39 -42.29 -31.52
CA LEU A 204 83.50 -41.32 -31.51
C LEU A 204 84.45 -41.55 -30.33
N LEU A 205 83.92 -41.77 -29.13
CA LEU A 205 84.72 -42.07 -27.94
C LEU A 205 85.51 -43.39 -28.05
N GLN A 206 84.99 -44.35 -28.83
CA GLN A 206 85.64 -45.65 -29.08
C GLN A 206 86.58 -45.63 -30.30
N GLY A 207 86.81 -44.47 -30.92
CA GLY A 207 87.71 -44.35 -32.07
C GLY A 207 87.17 -44.96 -33.37
N ARG A 208 85.84 -45.04 -33.51
CA ARG A 208 85.12 -45.54 -34.69
C ARG A 208 84.39 -44.40 -35.42
N PRO A 209 85.10 -43.43 -36.03
CA PRO A 209 84.48 -42.30 -36.71
C PRO A 209 83.72 -42.71 -37.98
N ASP A 210 84.05 -43.87 -38.55
CA ASP A 210 83.36 -44.50 -39.69
C ASP A 210 81.88 -44.76 -39.36
N LEU A 211 81.62 -45.41 -38.23
CA LEU A 211 80.26 -45.73 -37.77
C LEU A 211 79.48 -44.49 -37.33
N ALA A 212 80.19 -43.54 -36.68
CA ALA A 212 79.60 -42.27 -36.29
C ALA A 212 79.12 -41.46 -37.50
N LEU A 213 79.93 -41.41 -38.57
CA LEU A 213 79.58 -40.73 -39.81
C LEU A 213 78.43 -41.43 -40.54
N GLU A 214 78.42 -42.76 -40.56
CA GLU A 214 77.34 -43.55 -41.16
C GLU A 214 76.00 -43.28 -40.47
N GLU A 215 75.97 -43.34 -39.15
CA GLU A 215 74.75 -43.07 -38.38
C GLU A 215 74.30 -41.62 -38.52
N SER A 216 75.24 -40.66 -38.51
CA SER A 216 74.94 -39.24 -38.75
C SER A 216 74.28 -39.02 -40.12
N ARG A 217 74.74 -39.70 -41.18
CA ARG A 217 74.14 -39.59 -42.52
C ARG A 217 72.71 -40.14 -42.58
N LYS A 218 72.44 -41.25 -41.88
CA LYS A 218 71.08 -41.80 -41.78
C LYS A 218 70.12 -40.80 -41.14
N TRP A 219 70.56 -40.13 -40.07
CA TRP A 219 69.74 -39.14 -39.38
C TRP A 219 69.56 -37.84 -40.16
N VAL A 220 70.58 -37.37 -40.89
CA VAL A 220 70.41 -36.24 -41.83
C VAL A 220 69.32 -36.55 -42.86
N SER A 221 69.29 -37.78 -43.38
CA SER A 221 68.22 -38.20 -44.31
C SER A 221 66.86 -38.30 -43.62
N ALA A 222 66.80 -38.88 -42.42
CA ALA A 222 65.55 -39.05 -41.67
C ALA A 222 64.93 -37.70 -41.28
N PHE A 223 65.74 -36.75 -40.82
CA PHE A 223 65.28 -35.38 -40.54
C PHE A 223 64.89 -34.61 -41.79
N GLY A 224 65.60 -34.81 -42.91
CA GLY A 224 65.20 -34.23 -44.20
C GLY A 224 63.80 -34.67 -44.62
N GLN A 225 63.50 -35.96 -44.51
CA GLN A 225 62.18 -36.51 -44.80
C GLN A 225 61.12 -36.02 -43.81
N ALA A 226 61.45 -35.93 -42.52
CA ALA A 226 60.54 -35.39 -41.52
C ALA A 226 60.21 -33.90 -41.75
N ALA A 227 61.19 -33.09 -42.18
CA ALA A 227 61.00 -31.67 -42.47
C ALA A 227 60.10 -31.43 -43.69
N GLU A 228 60.14 -32.31 -44.70
CA GLU A 228 59.22 -32.28 -45.84
C GLU A 228 57.76 -32.55 -45.41
N ILE A 229 57.56 -33.48 -44.45
CA ILE A 229 56.22 -33.81 -43.92
C ILE A 229 55.65 -32.62 -43.11
N VAL A 230 56.46 -32.01 -42.24
CA VAL A 230 56.04 -30.84 -41.44
C VAL A 230 55.71 -29.63 -42.35
N SER A 231 56.54 -29.37 -43.37
CA SER A 231 56.29 -28.28 -44.32
C SER A 231 55.01 -28.48 -45.15
N ALA A 232 54.61 -29.73 -45.40
CA ALA A 232 53.37 -30.05 -46.09
C ALA A 232 52.15 -29.88 -45.17
N GLN A 233 52.26 -30.21 -43.88
CA GLN A 233 51.19 -30.02 -42.89
C GLN A 233 50.91 -28.53 -42.62
N ASP A 234 51.95 -27.69 -42.49
CA ASP A 234 51.79 -26.24 -42.32
C ASP A 234 51.07 -25.60 -43.52
N ALA A 235 51.26 -26.12 -44.73
CA ALA A 235 50.64 -25.60 -45.95
C ALA A 235 49.13 -25.94 -46.05
N ASP A 236 48.70 -27.06 -45.47
CA ASP A 236 47.28 -27.45 -45.43
C ASP A 236 46.53 -26.78 -44.28
N ASP A 237 47.16 -26.59 -43.11
CA ASP A 237 46.57 -25.85 -41.97
C ASP A 237 46.35 -24.35 -42.28
N ILE A 238 47.17 -23.75 -43.17
CA ILE A 238 46.99 -22.36 -43.66
C ILE A 238 45.77 -22.24 -44.58
N LYS A 239 45.42 -23.28 -45.35
CA LYS A 239 44.25 -23.24 -46.25
C LYS A 239 42.92 -23.36 -45.52
N VAL A 240 42.89 -24.03 -44.36
CA VAL A 240 41.65 -24.23 -43.58
C VAL A 240 41.28 -22.99 -42.76
N LYS A 241 42.24 -22.12 -42.41
CA LYS A 241 41.99 -20.86 -41.65
C LYS A 241 41.55 -19.66 -42.51
N GLY A 242 41.28 -19.87 -43.81
CA GLY A 242 41.04 -18.81 -44.79
C GLY A 242 39.62 -18.72 -45.37
N GLU A 243 38.65 -19.49 -44.86
CA GLU A 243 37.22 -19.42 -45.24
C GLU A 243 36.34 -18.93 -44.08
#